data_AF-A0A1I7XCL9-F1
#
_entry.id   AF-A0A1I7XCL9-F1
#
_cell.length_a   1.000
_cell.length_b   1.000
_cell.length_c   1.000
_cell.angle_alpha   90.00
_cell.angle_beta   90.00
_cell.angle_gamma   90.00
#
_symmetry.space_group_name_H-M   'P 1'
#
loop_
_entity.id
_entity.type
_entity.pdbx_description
1 polymer ?
#
loop_
_entity_poly.entity_id
_entity_poly.type
_entity_poly.pdbx_seq_one_letter_code
_entity_poly.pdbx_strand_id
1 'polypeptide(L)'
;MANEDLENGTQILDESSLHKMRDLKRKVSGKLLTLFEAISSPIPSKRATAQDEALSTYQILVKSYIPSLWTGNEISPRELAVHGWKCIGKNKAKCISCGRLLYTTVPRITEVNIDVYNKCLKRVRDHIVISHELTCIYRSAYIDFHLKLNNACAVKEIIKERLETYHIADLNLVNLEI
;
A
#
# COMPACT_ATOMS: atom_id res chain seq x y z
N MET A 1 52.65 -0.42 -59.71
CA MET A 1 53.81 -0.73 -58.86
C MET A 1 53.49 -0.22 -57.46
N ALA A 2 53.24 -1.19 -56.56
CA ALA A 2 53.56 -1.27 -55.13
C ALA A 2 53.27 -0.13 -54.11
N ASN A 3 52.84 -0.61 -52.94
CA ASN A 3 52.83 -0.06 -51.55
C ASN A 3 51.59 0.73 -51.13
N GLU A 4 50.67 0.15 -50.35
CA GLU A 4 50.73 -0.07 -48.88
C GLU A 4 50.76 1.26 -48.11
N ASP A 5 49.66 1.59 -47.42
CA ASP A 5 49.67 1.56 -45.95
C ASP A 5 48.28 1.77 -45.33
N LEU A 6 48.08 0.98 -44.29
CA LEU A 6 46.93 0.85 -43.42
C LEU A 6 47.09 1.87 -42.28
N GLU A 7 46.17 2.83 -42.11
CA GLU A 7 46.10 3.59 -40.86
C GLU A 7 44.73 3.49 -40.19
N ASN A 8 44.81 2.79 -39.06
CA ASN A 8 43.80 2.45 -38.09
C ASN A 8 43.40 3.71 -37.31
N GLY A 9 42.21 4.25 -37.58
CA GLY A 9 41.66 5.44 -36.93
C GLY A 9 41.30 5.19 -35.46
N THR A 10 42.30 5.18 -34.58
CA THR A 10 42.11 5.19 -33.13
C THR A 10 41.88 6.63 -32.71
N GLN A 11 40.62 7.02 -32.50
CA GLN A 11 40.27 8.33 -31.93
C GLN A 11 40.88 8.45 -30.54
N ILE A 12 41.93 9.27 -30.43
CA ILE A 12 42.58 9.65 -29.18
C ILE A 12 41.56 10.47 -28.37
N LEU A 13 40.90 9.83 -27.41
CA LEU A 13 40.10 10.50 -26.40
C LEU A 13 41.02 11.43 -25.60
N ASP A 14 40.81 12.74 -25.76
CA ASP A 14 41.50 13.79 -25.03
C ASP A 14 41.50 13.50 -23.52
N GLU A 15 42.71 13.40 -22.96
CA GLU A 15 42.97 13.07 -21.56
C GLU A 15 42.29 14.08 -20.61
N SER A 16 42.10 15.32 -21.07
CA SER A 16 41.35 16.38 -20.37
C SER A 16 39.86 16.05 -20.27
N SER A 17 39.26 15.47 -21.31
CA SER A 17 37.87 15.03 -21.31
C SER A 17 37.67 13.81 -20.41
N LEU A 18 38.61 12.87 -20.40
CA LEU A 18 38.60 11.73 -19.48
C LEU A 18 38.72 12.16 -18.01
N HIS A 19 39.55 13.16 -17.71
CA HIS A 19 39.68 13.72 -16.37
C HIS A 19 38.38 14.37 -15.89
N LYS A 20 37.75 15.21 -16.73
CA LYS A 20 36.47 15.86 -16.43
C LYS A 20 35.35 14.84 -16.18
N MET A 21 35.30 13.75 -16.96
CA MET A 21 34.34 12.68 -16.74
C MET A 21 34.56 11.95 -15.40
N ARG A 22 35.82 11.70 -15.01
CA ARG A 22 36.12 11.09 -13.69
C ARG A 22 35.72 12.01 -12.53
N ASP A 23 35.96 13.31 -12.66
CA ASP A 23 35.57 14.27 -11.63
C ASP A 23 34.05 14.41 -11.52
N LEU A 24 33.34 14.40 -12.65
CA LEU A 24 31.89 14.41 -12.66
C LEU A 24 31.32 13.13 -12.03
N LYS A 25 31.89 11.96 -12.37
CA LYS A 25 31.53 10.68 -11.76
C LYS A 25 31.74 10.72 -10.24
N ARG A 26 32.90 11.21 -9.77
CA ARG A 26 33.19 11.35 -8.33
C ARG A 26 32.19 12.27 -7.64
N LYS A 27 31.81 13.39 -8.28
CA LYS A 27 30.84 14.35 -7.76
C LYS A 27 29.42 13.79 -7.70
N VAL A 28 29.00 13.03 -8.71
CA VAL A 28 27.69 12.36 -8.75
C VAL A 28 27.64 11.23 -7.71
N SER A 29 28.68 10.40 -7.61
CA SER A 29 28.76 9.35 -6.60
C SER A 29 28.75 9.92 -5.18
N GLY A 30 29.45 11.03 -4.93
CA GLY A 30 29.41 11.71 -3.64
C GLY A 30 28.02 12.23 -3.28
N LYS A 31 27.31 12.83 -4.24
CA LYS A 31 25.91 13.29 -4.05
C LYS A 31 24.92 12.14 -3.85
N LEU A 32 25.10 11.03 -4.56
CA LEU A 32 24.30 9.83 -4.37
C LEU A 32 24.52 9.25 -2.98
N LEU A 33 25.76 9.16 -2.51
CA LEU A 33 26.08 8.72 -1.15
C LEU A 33 25.42 9.62 -0.10
N THR A 34 25.46 10.95 -0.27
CA THR A 34 24.79 11.87 0.66
C THR A 34 23.26 11.71 0.65
N LEU A 35 22.66 11.43 -0.51
CA LEU A 35 21.24 11.10 -0.61
C LEU A 35 20.92 9.76 0.05
N PHE A 36 21.75 8.73 -0.15
CA PHE A 36 21.59 7.44 0.51
C PHE A 36 21.75 7.56 2.03
N GLU A 37 22.66 8.38 2.53
CA GLU A 37 22.83 8.66 3.96
C GLU A 37 21.67 9.48 4.54
N ALA A 38 21.10 10.41 3.77
CA ALA A 38 19.91 11.15 4.16
C ALA A 38 18.65 10.25 4.24
N ILE A 39 18.57 9.24 3.35
CA ILE A 39 17.48 8.25 3.34
C ILE A 39 17.71 7.14 4.39
N SER A 40 18.98 6.79 4.67
CA SER A 40 19.37 5.76 5.64
C SER A 40 19.57 6.30 7.06
N SER A 41 19.47 7.61 7.26
CA SER A 41 19.43 8.19 8.60
C SER A 41 18.30 7.54 9.40
N PRO A 42 18.57 7.05 10.63
CA PRO A 42 17.56 6.43 11.44
C PRO A 42 16.39 7.39 11.59
N ILE A 43 15.21 6.92 11.20
CA ILE A 43 13.96 7.66 11.38
C ILE A 43 13.93 8.14 12.84
N PRO A 44 13.75 9.45 13.10
CA PRO A 44 13.77 9.99 14.46
C PRO A 44 12.85 9.14 15.34
N SER A 45 13.36 8.64 16.47
CA SER A 45 12.77 7.49 17.19
C SER A 45 11.28 7.65 17.50
N LYS A 46 10.82 8.89 17.72
CA LYS A 46 9.40 9.24 17.91
C LYS A 46 8.47 8.78 16.77
N ARG A 47 8.95 8.82 15.52
CA ARG A 47 8.16 8.43 14.34
C ARG A 47 8.13 6.90 14.15
N ALA A 48 9.16 6.19 14.58
CA ALA A 48 9.16 4.72 14.60
C ALA A 48 8.15 4.19 15.62
N THR A 49 8.14 4.76 16.84
CA THR A 49 7.19 4.37 17.89
C THR A 49 5.73 4.61 17.48
N ALA A 50 5.43 5.73 16.82
CA ALA A 50 4.07 6.01 16.34
C ALA A 50 3.60 5.03 15.25
N GLN A 51 4.51 4.56 14.39
CA GLN A 51 4.19 3.54 13.38
C GLN A 51 3.91 2.18 14.02
N ASP A 52 4.67 1.80 15.05
CA ASP A 52 4.47 0.55 15.77
C ASP A 52 3.14 0.55 16.56
N GLU A 53 2.79 1.68 17.18
CA GLU A 53 1.49 1.86 17.85
C GLU A 53 0.31 1.82 16.87
N ALA A 54 0.44 2.48 15.71
CA ALA A 54 -0.56 2.46 14.66
C ALA A 54 -0.79 1.02 14.13
N LEU A 55 0.30 0.29 13.88
CA LEU A 55 0.24 -1.11 13.45
C LEU A 55 -0.40 -2.00 14.51
N SER A 56 0.00 -1.86 15.78
CA SER A 56 -0.58 -2.61 16.90
C SER A 56 -2.09 -2.35 17.03
N THR A 57 -2.49 -1.08 16.95
CA THR A 57 -3.90 -0.68 16.99
C THR A 57 -4.68 -1.31 15.84
N TYR A 58 -4.17 -1.21 14.61
CA TYR A 58 -4.80 -1.84 13.44
C TYR A 58 -4.94 -3.36 13.61
N GLN A 59 -3.90 -4.05 14.10
CA GLN A 59 -3.95 -5.50 14.32
C GLN A 59 -5.03 -5.89 15.35
N ILE A 60 -5.16 -5.12 16.44
CA ILE A 60 -6.22 -5.34 17.44
C ILE A 60 -7.60 -5.15 16.81
N LEU A 61 -7.77 -4.11 15.98
CA LEU A 61 -9.03 -3.85 15.30
C LEU A 61 -9.40 -4.99 14.35
N VAL A 62 -8.48 -5.40 13.46
CA VAL A 62 -8.73 -6.51 12.51
C VAL A 62 -9.04 -7.81 13.26
N LYS A 63 -8.33 -8.12 14.34
CA LYS A 63 -8.58 -9.32 15.16
C LYS A 63 -9.96 -9.34 15.82
N SER A 64 -10.61 -8.17 16.01
CA SER A 64 -11.98 -8.13 16.56
C SER A 64 -13.03 -8.71 15.59
N TYR A 65 -12.73 -8.78 14.29
CA TYR A 65 -13.64 -9.27 13.27
C TYR A 65 -13.52 -10.79 13.11
N ILE A 66 -14.09 -11.53 14.05
CA ILE A 66 -14.14 -13.00 13.97
C ILE A 66 -15.16 -13.45 12.91
N PRO A 67 -14.92 -14.59 12.21
CA PRO A 67 -15.80 -15.07 11.14
C PRO A 67 -17.27 -15.21 11.55
N SER A 68 -17.55 -15.66 12.78
CA SER A 68 -18.93 -15.82 13.26
C SER A 68 -19.72 -14.51 13.34
N LEU A 69 -19.05 -13.35 13.42
CA LEU A 69 -19.68 -12.04 13.50
C LEU A 69 -19.66 -11.28 12.18
N TRP A 70 -18.74 -11.59 11.26
CA TRP A 70 -18.50 -10.77 10.06
C TRP A 70 -18.62 -11.51 8.72
N THR A 71 -18.92 -12.80 8.72
CA THR A 71 -19.13 -13.56 7.46
C THR A 71 -20.37 -13.05 6.73
N GLY A 72 -20.25 -12.90 5.40
CA GLY A 72 -21.34 -12.44 4.53
C GLY A 72 -21.58 -10.94 4.53
N ASN A 73 -20.65 -10.15 5.08
CA ASN A 73 -20.68 -8.70 4.99
C ASN A 73 -19.89 -8.24 3.74
N GLU A 74 -20.45 -7.26 3.02
CA GLU A 74 -19.83 -6.68 1.83
C GLU A 74 -18.67 -5.74 2.15
N ILE A 75 -18.62 -5.24 3.39
CA ILE A 75 -17.57 -4.35 3.86
C ILE A 75 -16.49 -5.16 4.55
N SER A 76 -15.26 -5.03 4.03
CA SER A 76 -14.14 -5.78 4.57
C SER A 76 -13.75 -5.29 5.97
N PRO A 77 -13.36 -6.18 6.90
CA PRO A 77 -12.79 -5.80 8.19
C PRO A 77 -11.62 -4.81 8.10
N ARG A 78 -10.84 -4.89 7.02
CA ARG A 78 -9.68 -4.03 6.79
C ARG A 78 -10.11 -2.59 6.53
N GLU A 79 -11.10 -2.40 5.66
CA GLU A 79 -11.68 -1.09 5.34
C GLU A 79 -12.17 -0.39 6.62
N LEU A 80 -12.82 -1.13 7.52
CA LEU A 80 -13.29 -0.59 8.80
C LEU A 80 -12.17 -0.31 9.80
N ALA A 81 -11.22 -1.25 9.94
CA ALA A 81 -10.12 -1.12 10.90
C ALA A 81 -9.25 0.12 10.63
N VAL A 82 -9.01 0.46 9.36
CA VAL A 82 -8.26 1.67 8.97
C VAL A 82 -8.92 2.96 9.46
N HIS A 83 -10.25 2.95 9.63
CA HIS A 83 -11.02 4.07 10.19
C HIS A 83 -11.34 3.90 11.69
N GLY A 84 -10.57 3.08 12.41
CA GLY A 84 -10.71 2.96 13.86
C GLY A 84 -11.99 2.24 14.33
N TRP A 85 -12.66 1.50 13.43
CA TRP A 85 -13.86 0.74 13.77
C TRP A 85 -13.51 -0.64 14.32
N LYS A 86 -13.98 -0.95 15.53
CA LYS A 86 -13.86 -2.25 16.19
C LYS A 86 -15.18 -3.02 16.09
N CYS A 87 -15.12 -4.31 15.75
CA CYS A 87 -16.29 -5.18 15.79
C CYS A 87 -16.81 -5.33 17.23
N ILE A 88 -18.12 -5.16 17.40
CA ILE A 88 -18.80 -5.37 18.69
C ILE A 88 -19.97 -6.37 18.59
N GLY A 89 -20.27 -6.85 17.38
CA GLY A 89 -21.37 -7.77 17.13
C GLY A 89 -21.61 -7.96 15.63
N LYS A 90 -22.61 -8.79 15.30
CA LYS A 90 -22.92 -9.12 13.90
C LYS A 90 -23.26 -7.86 13.10
N ASN A 91 -22.48 -7.57 12.07
CA ASN A 91 -22.61 -6.37 11.20
C ASN A 91 -22.63 -5.04 11.98
N LYS A 92 -21.98 -4.99 13.15
CA LYS A 92 -21.93 -3.81 14.02
C LYS A 92 -20.51 -3.50 14.44
N ALA A 93 -20.11 -2.24 14.23
CA ALA A 93 -18.82 -1.74 14.66
C ALA A 93 -18.96 -0.51 15.56
N LYS A 94 -17.96 -0.29 16.42
CA LYS A 94 -17.85 0.86 17.31
C LYS A 94 -16.51 1.54 17.12
N CYS A 95 -16.49 2.86 16.98
CA CYS A 95 -15.24 3.60 16.90
C CYS A 95 -14.51 3.54 18.25
N ILE A 96 -13.21 3.25 18.24
CA ILE A 96 -12.40 3.18 19.47
C ILE A 96 -12.12 4.55 20.10
N SER A 97 -12.20 5.63 19.33
CA SER A 97 -11.95 7.00 19.81
C SER A 97 -13.25 7.70 20.21
N CYS A 98 -14.19 7.89 19.28
CA CYS A 98 -15.40 8.65 19.55
C CYS A 98 -16.60 7.81 20.01
N GLY A 99 -16.44 6.48 20.13
CA GLY A 99 -17.48 5.59 20.66
C GLY A 99 -18.76 5.45 19.82
N ARG A 100 -18.85 6.13 18.66
CA ARG A 100 -19.99 6.03 17.74
C ARG A 100 -20.18 4.61 17.23
N LEU A 101 -21.41 4.28 16.87
CA LEU A 101 -21.81 2.99 16.31
C LEU A 101 -22.01 3.10 14.81
N LEU A 102 -21.61 2.06 14.10
CA LEU A 102 -21.81 1.87 12.67
C LEU A 102 -22.49 0.53 12.42
N TYR A 103 -23.54 0.55 11.60
CA TYR A 103 -24.25 -0.65 11.15
C TYR A 103 -23.96 -0.83 9.66
N THR A 104 -23.51 -2.02 9.27
CA THR A 104 -23.10 -2.33 7.89
C THR A 104 -24.07 -3.27 7.18
N THR A 105 -25.25 -3.50 7.76
CA THR A 105 -26.27 -4.35 7.16
C THR A 105 -26.83 -3.70 5.89
N VAL A 106 -26.79 -4.43 4.78
CA VAL A 106 -27.42 -4.08 3.50
C VAL A 106 -28.49 -5.13 3.15
N PRO A 107 -29.50 -4.78 2.33
CA PRO A 107 -30.44 -5.77 1.79
C PRO A 107 -29.70 -6.85 1.00
N ARG A 108 -30.27 -8.06 0.91
CA ARG A 108 -29.66 -9.09 0.06
C ARG A 108 -29.80 -8.69 -1.40
N ILE A 109 -28.75 -8.92 -2.19
CA ILE A 109 -28.74 -8.60 -3.62
C ILE A 109 -29.87 -9.29 -4.41
N THR A 110 -30.36 -10.43 -3.90
CA THR A 110 -31.48 -11.18 -4.49
C THR A 110 -32.86 -10.64 -4.14
N GLU A 111 -32.97 -9.77 -3.14
CA GLU A 111 -34.24 -9.28 -2.59
C GLU A 111 -34.61 -7.88 -3.09
N VAL A 112 -33.65 -7.15 -3.68
CA VAL A 112 -33.84 -5.78 -4.16
C VAL A 112 -33.24 -5.58 -5.54
N ASN A 113 -33.69 -4.53 -6.24
CA ASN A 113 -33.06 -4.11 -7.48
C ASN A 113 -31.58 -3.72 -7.24
N ILE A 114 -30.71 -4.03 -8.21
CA ILE A 114 -29.27 -3.78 -8.16
C ILE A 114 -28.93 -2.31 -7.90
N ASP A 115 -29.70 -1.36 -8.43
CA ASP A 115 -29.50 0.07 -8.21
C ASP A 115 -29.76 0.46 -6.75
N VAL A 116 -30.74 -0.16 -6.11
CA VAL A 116 -31.06 0.05 -4.70
C VAL A 116 -29.97 -0.54 -3.83
N TYR A 117 -29.54 -1.77 -4.13
CA TYR A 117 -28.43 -2.42 -3.44
C TYR A 117 -27.15 -1.58 -3.50
N ASN A 118 -26.77 -1.11 -4.69
CA ASN A 118 -25.59 -0.26 -4.88
C ASN A 118 -25.69 1.06 -4.12
N LYS A 119 -26.87 1.70 -4.09
CA LYS A 119 -27.10 2.91 -3.28
C LYS A 119 -26.95 2.63 -1.78
N CYS A 120 -27.48 1.51 -1.29
CA CYS A 120 -27.33 1.11 0.11
C CYS A 120 -25.86 0.85 0.46
N LEU A 121 -25.13 0.13 -0.40
CA LEU A 121 -23.72 -0.17 -0.17
C LEU A 121 -22.86 1.11 -0.20
N LYS A 122 -23.11 2.01 -1.16
CA LYS A 122 -22.46 3.32 -1.20
C LYS A 122 -22.72 4.10 0.08
N ARG A 123 -23.97 4.14 0.54
CA ARG A 123 -24.33 4.80 1.80
C ARG A 123 -23.55 4.21 2.98
N VAL A 124 -23.45 2.89 3.09
CA VAL A 124 -22.66 2.26 4.17
C VAL A 124 -21.20 2.72 4.11
N ARG A 125 -20.58 2.73 2.91
CA ARG A 125 -19.20 3.21 2.74
C ARG A 125 -19.02 4.68 3.11
N ASP A 126 -19.93 5.55 2.68
CA ASP A 126 -19.91 6.98 3.04
C ASP A 126 -20.00 7.14 4.57
N HIS A 127 -20.83 6.32 5.22
CA HIS A 127 -21.01 6.31 6.66
C HIS A 127 -19.80 5.78 7.43
N ILE A 128 -18.84 5.07 6.82
CA ILE A 128 -17.58 4.69 7.48
C ILE A 128 -16.84 5.93 7.97
N VAL A 129 -16.84 7.01 7.18
CA VAL A 129 -16.17 8.26 7.55
C VAL A 129 -17.14 9.22 8.25
N ILE A 130 -18.36 9.34 7.74
CA ILE A 130 -19.30 10.39 8.19
C ILE A 130 -19.92 10.08 9.57
N SER A 131 -20.05 8.81 9.96
CA SER A 131 -20.70 8.44 11.22
C SER A 131 -19.87 8.73 12.47
N HIS A 132 -18.61 9.10 12.31
CA HIS A 132 -17.78 9.59 13.39
C HIS A 132 -18.28 10.94 13.93
N GLU A 133 -17.88 11.29 15.15
CA GLU A 133 -18.03 12.66 15.62
C GLU A 133 -17.13 13.60 14.83
N LEU A 134 -17.54 14.87 14.70
CA LEU A 134 -16.82 15.85 13.88
C LEU A 134 -15.35 16.02 14.30
N THR A 135 -15.08 15.85 15.61
CA THR A 135 -13.78 15.98 16.26
C THR A 135 -13.00 14.66 16.36
N CYS A 136 -13.54 13.55 15.85
CA CYS A 136 -12.89 12.26 15.90
C CYS A 136 -11.63 12.23 15.03
N ILE A 137 -10.52 11.75 15.58
CA ILE A 137 -9.25 11.61 14.85
C ILE A 137 -9.40 10.72 13.60
N TYR A 138 -10.24 9.67 13.67
CA TYR A 138 -10.44 8.72 12.59
C TYR A 138 -11.37 9.21 11.46
N ARG A 139 -12.01 10.37 11.68
CA ARG A 139 -12.81 11.05 10.64
C ARG A 139 -11.92 11.81 9.66
N SER A 140 -10.87 12.45 10.19
CA SER A 140 -9.95 13.30 9.41
C SER A 140 -8.68 12.59 8.99
N ALA A 141 -8.29 11.52 9.68
CA ALA A 141 -7.09 10.75 9.41
C ALA A 141 -7.40 9.25 9.48
N TYR A 142 -6.77 8.47 8.62
CA TYR A 142 -6.82 7.01 8.69
C TYR A 142 -5.60 6.47 9.45
N ILE A 143 -5.69 5.24 9.94
CA ILE A 143 -4.53 4.54 10.51
C ILE A 143 -3.57 4.24 9.35
N ASP A 144 -2.57 5.10 9.20
CA ASP A 144 -1.51 4.92 8.21
C ASP A 144 -0.32 4.22 8.86
N PHE A 145 -0.08 2.98 8.44
CA PHE A 145 1.10 2.23 8.81
C PHE A 145 1.74 1.64 7.57
N HIS A 146 3.04 1.87 7.41
CA HIS A 146 3.79 1.23 6.35
C HIS A 146 4.12 -0.19 6.78
N LEU A 147 3.41 -1.17 6.20
CA LEU A 147 3.89 -2.56 6.21
C LEU A 147 5.24 -2.59 5.52
N LYS A 148 6.32 -2.61 6.30
CA LYS A 148 7.65 -2.95 5.82
C LYS A 148 7.62 -4.41 5.38
N LEU A 149 7.21 -4.63 4.14
CA LEU A 149 7.35 -5.90 3.45
C LEU A 149 8.84 -6.08 3.15
N ASN A 150 9.62 -6.40 4.18
CA ASN A 150 11.07 -6.55 4.09
C ASN A 150 11.49 -7.65 3.11
N ASN A 151 10.56 -8.50 2.68
CA ASN A 151 10.77 -9.52 1.67
C ASN A 151 9.83 -9.28 0.48
N ALA A 152 10.23 -8.41 -0.45
CA ALA A 152 9.62 -8.33 -1.77
C ALA A 152 9.55 -9.71 -2.46
N CYS A 153 10.46 -10.64 -2.10
CA CYS A 153 10.43 -12.04 -2.52
C CYS A 153 9.18 -12.79 -2.03
N ALA A 154 8.84 -12.70 -0.74
CA ALA A 154 7.69 -13.41 -0.17
C ALA A 154 6.35 -12.90 -0.74
N VAL A 155 6.27 -11.60 -1.00
CA VAL A 155 5.09 -11.00 -1.65
C VAL A 155 4.97 -11.47 -3.09
N LYS A 156 6.08 -11.52 -3.83
CA LYS A 156 6.11 -12.05 -5.20
C LYS A 156 5.72 -13.51 -5.25
N GLU A 157 6.15 -14.34 -4.31
CA GLU A 157 5.76 -15.75 -4.26
C GLU A 157 4.27 -15.94 -3.97
N ILE A 158 3.71 -15.21 -3.00
CA ILE A 158 2.26 -15.24 -2.70
C ILE A 158 1.44 -14.74 -3.91
N ILE A 159 1.92 -13.70 -4.60
CA ILE A 159 1.26 -13.20 -5.82
C ILE A 159 1.38 -14.21 -6.95
N LYS A 160 2.55 -14.85 -7.13
CA LYS A 160 2.80 -15.85 -8.17
C LYS A 160 1.90 -17.08 -8.01
N GLU A 161 1.79 -17.62 -6.79
CA GLU A 161 0.91 -18.76 -6.48
C GLU A 161 -0.56 -18.43 -6.82
N ARG A 162 -1.01 -17.21 -6.52
CA ARG A 162 -2.35 -16.75 -6.89
C ARG A 162 -2.51 -16.58 -8.40
N LEU A 163 -1.53 -16.00 -9.09
CA LEU A 163 -1.54 -15.83 -10.55
C LEU A 163 -1.58 -17.18 -11.27
N GLU A 164 -0.82 -18.17 -10.80
CA GLU A 164 -0.85 -19.55 -11.31
C GLU A 164 -2.24 -20.18 -11.12
N THR A 165 -2.89 -19.92 -9.99
CA THR A 165 -4.27 -20.38 -9.74
C THR A 165 -5.27 -19.78 -10.73
N TYR A 166 -5.13 -18.49 -11.08
CA TYR A 166 -5.98 -17.85 -12.10
C TYR A 166 -5.69 -18.37 -13.51
N HIS A 167 -4.43 -18.67 -13.81
CA HIS A 167 -4.03 -19.22 -15.10
C HIS A 167 -4.58 -20.64 -15.33
N ILE A 168 -4.67 -21.44 -14.26
CA ILE A 168 -5.30 -22.77 -14.27
C ILE A 168 -6.84 -22.67 -14.44
N ALA A 169 -7.44 -21.58 -13.99
CA ALA A 169 -8.90 -21.36 -14.03
C ALA A 169 -9.39 -20.64 -15.32
N ASP A 170 -8.52 -20.40 -16.31
CA ASP A 170 -8.84 -19.66 -17.55
C ASP A 170 -9.44 -18.25 -17.33
N LEU A 171 -9.16 -17.67 -16.16
CA LEU A 171 -9.60 -16.32 -15.80
C LEU A 171 -8.47 -15.34 -16.11
N ASN A 172 -8.47 -14.79 -17.33
CA ASN A 172 -7.50 -13.77 -17.73
C ASN A 172 -7.68 -12.50 -16.89
N LEU A 173 -6.71 -12.22 -16.02
CA LEU A 173 -6.54 -10.92 -15.41
C LEU A 173 -6.24 -9.91 -16.52
N VAL A 174 -7.19 -9.02 -16.79
CA VAL A 174 -6.98 -7.86 -17.67
C VAL A 174 -5.79 -7.08 -17.12
N ASN A 175 -4.73 -6.98 -17.94
CA ASN A 175 -3.43 -6.42 -17.62
C ASN A 175 -3.53 -5.14 -16.76
N LEU A 176 -3.07 -5.22 -15.52
CA LEU A 176 -2.66 -4.05 -14.74
C LEU A 176 -1.18 -3.83 -15.05
N GLU A 177 -0.90 -2.92 -15.98
CA GLU A 177 0.45 -2.39 -16.19
C GLU A 177 0.87 -1.62 -14.92
N ILE A 178 1.97 -2.05 -14.31
CA ILE A 178 2.71 -1.35 -13.25
C ILE A 178 3.94 -0.69 -13.90
#